data_AF-A0A535KG21-F1
#
_entry.id   AF-A0A535KG21-F1
#
_cell.length_a   1.000
_cell.length_b   1.000
_cell.length_c   1.000
_cell.angle_alpha   90.00
_cell.angle_beta   90.00
_cell.angle_gamma   90.00
#
_symmetry.space_group_name_H-M   'P 1'
#
loop_
_entity.id
_entity.type
_entity.pdbx_description
1 polymer ?
#
loop_
_entity_poly.entity_id
_entity_poly.type
_entity_poly.pdbx_seq_one_letter_code
_entity_poly.pdbx_strand_id
1 'polypeptide(L)'
;MTRPLTADRVTAALVDDGVSLVRGLGVKASTMTSGEASLMITGVAIPTLNGVLTIRPTASEDDVRDLLDVVAKRNLPHSILMRPGCSSELVRLAKQRGMVEEEPLPLMAMQLPSDRIRESALHPDLTIRLLHPDEAEIHAAIAAEGFEAPLEMFEQLMPRGVLDQAGSRAYV
;
A
#
# COMPACT_ATOMS: atom_id res chain seq x y z
N MET A 1 -9.04 1.88 -26.96
CA MET A 1 -8.44 0.58 -26.62
C MET A 1 -7.88 0.65 -25.22
N THR A 2 -8.41 -0.14 -24.28
CA THR A 2 -7.89 -0.25 -22.92
C THR A 2 -6.53 -0.94 -22.97
N ARG A 3 -5.52 -0.25 -22.44
CA ARG A 3 -4.12 -0.67 -22.47
C ARG A 3 -3.97 -1.95 -21.61
N PRO A 4 -3.29 -3.02 -22.06
CA PRO A 4 -3.31 -4.33 -21.39
C PRO A 4 -2.73 -4.28 -19.97
N LEU A 5 -3.35 -5.00 -19.03
CA LEU A 5 -2.80 -5.15 -17.68
C LEU A 5 -1.59 -6.07 -17.73
N THR A 6 -0.47 -5.61 -17.18
CA THR A 6 0.76 -6.40 -17.02
C THR A 6 1.23 -6.25 -15.59
N ALA A 7 1.90 -7.25 -15.03
CA ALA A 7 2.43 -7.18 -13.66
C ALA A 7 3.34 -5.95 -13.46
N ASP A 8 4.09 -5.56 -14.49
CA ASP A 8 4.92 -4.35 -14.48
C ASP A 8 4.11 -3.07 -14.30
N ARG A 9 2.97 -2.96 -14.98
CA ARG A 9 2.07 -1.81 -14.86
C ARG A 9 1.34 -1.80 -13.53
N VAL A 10 0.93 -2.96 -13.04
CA VAL A 10 0.23 -3.09 -11.75
C VAL A 10 1.16 -2.72 -10.60
N THR A 11 2.41 -3.18 -10.62
CA THR A 11 3.39 -2.83 -9.59
C THR A 11 3.78 -1.35 -9.66
N ALA A 12 3.89 -0.77 -10.87
CA ALA A 12 4.12 0.67 -11.02
C ALA A 12 2.94 1.48 -10.46
N ALA A 13 1.69 1.07 -10.74
CA ALA A 13 0.51 1.72 -10.20
C ALA A 13 0.45 1.65 -8.67
N LEU A 14 0.88 0.54 -8.05
CA LEU A 14 0.99 0.42 -6.59
C LEU A 14 1.99 1.44 -6.02
N VAL A 15 3.12 1.67 -6.69
CA VAL A 15 4.09 2.71 -6.27
C VAL A 15 3.48 4.11 -6.39
N ASP A 16 2.80 4.41 -7.49
CA ASP A 16 2.15 5.71 -7.71
C ASP A 16 1.05 5.98 -6.66
N ASP A 17 0.30 4.94 -6.27
CA ASP A 17 -0.70 5.00 -5.21
C ASP A 17 -0.06 5.26 -3.84
N GLY A 18 1.05 4.58 -3.54
CA GLY A 18 1.85 4.83 -2.33
C GLY A 18 2.38 6.27 -2.23
N VAL A 19 2.82 6.87 -3.35
CA VAL A 19 3.21 8.29 -3.40
C VAL A 19 2.03 9.21 -3.09
N SER A 20 0.84 8.87 -3.59
CA SER A 20 -0.39 9.65 -3.35
C SER A 20 -0.84 9.55 -1.88
N LEU A 21 -0.79 8.35 -1.30
CA LEU A 21 -1.04 8.11 0.12
C LEU A 21 -0.09 8.93 1.00
N VAL A 22 1.23 8.83 0.76
CA VAL A 22 2.24 9.56 1.53
C VAL A 22 2.04 11.07 1.47
N ARG A 23 1.63 11.61 0.32
CA ARG A 23 1.30 13.05 0.19
C ARG A 23 0.16 13.45 1.11
N GLY A 24 -0.86 12.61 1.25
CA GLY A 24 -2.01 12.86 2.14
C GLY A 24 -1.68 12.74 3.63
N LEU A 25 -0.69 11.92 3.99
CA LEU A 25 -0.25 11.68 5.38
C LEU A 25 0.65 12.80 5.95
N GLY A 26 1.28 13.60 5.09
CA GLY A 26 2.10 14.74 5.50
C GLY A 26 3.50 14.38 6.01
N VAL A 27 4.06 15.21 6.90
CA VAL A 27 5.52 15.31 7.15
C VAL A 27 6.20 14.07 7.74
N LYS A 28 5.44 13.14 8.34
CA LYS A 28 5.99 11.90 8.91
C LYS A 28 6.14 10.80 7.86
N ALA A 29 5.40 10.91 6.76
CA ALA A 29 5.41 9.96 5.68
C ALA A 29 6.43 10.36 4.60
N SER A 30 7.00 9.38 3.91
CA SER A 30 7.94 9.64 2.82
C SER A 30 8.01 8.47 1.85
N THR A 31 8.28 8.78 0.58
CA THR A 31 8.64 7.80 -0.45
C THR A 31 10.02 8.08 -0.99
N MET A 32 10.71 7.05 -1.46
CA MET A 32 11.99 7.17 -2.16
C MET A 32 12.14 6.01 -3.15
N THR A 33 12.83 6.22 -4.27
CA THR A 33 13.13 5.15 -5.22
C THR A 33 14.63 5.00 -5.39
N SER A 34 15.09 3.76 -5.56
CA SER A 34 16.47 3.43 -5.97
C SER A 34 16.40 2.28 -6.97
N GLY A 35 16.89 2.52 -8.19
CA GLY A 35 16.78 1.56 -9.29
C GLY A 35 15.34 1.08 -9.50
N GLU A 36 15.13 -0.23 -9.38
CA GLU A 36 13.83 -0.89 -9.51
C GLU A 36 13.21 -1.27 -8.16
N ALA A 37 13.58 -0.58 -7.09
CA ALA A 37 12.99 -0.68 -5.76
C ALA A 37 12.38 0.66 -5.32
N SER A 38 11.32 0.59 -4.52
CA SER A 38 10.65 1.75 -3.94
C SER A 38 10.51 1.57 -2.44
N LEU A 39 10.78 2.62 -1.69
CA LEU A 39 10.53 2.75 -0.26
C LEU A 39 9.26 3.55 -0.05
N MET A 40 8.38 3.04 0.81
CA MET A 40 7.25 3.77 1.37
C MET A 40 7.33 3.73 2.89
N ILE A 41 7.12 4.88 3.54
CA ILE A 41 7.03 5.00 5.00
C ILE A 41 5.78 5.81 5.28
N THR A 42 4.80 5.22 5.97
CA THR A 42 3.57 5.91 6.39
C THR A 42 3.71 6.54 7.77
N GLY A 43 4.58 5.98 8.62
CA GLY A 43 4.72 6.40 10.02
C GLY A 43 3.79 5.68 11.00
N VAL A 44 2.85 4.88 10.49
CA VAL A 44 1.95 4.03 11.29
C VAL A 44 2.63 2.69 11.53
N ALA A 45 2.50 2.08 12.71
CA ALA A 45 3.23 0.85 13.07
C ALA A 45 2.67 -0.43 12.40
N ILE A 46 2.59 -0.44 11.06
CA ILE A 46 2.17 -1.57 10.23
C ILE A 46 3.34 -1.94 9.31
N PRO A 47 3.95 -3.13 9.44
CA PRO A 47 5.14 -3.51 8.68
C PRO A 47 4.98 -3.37 7.16
N THR A 48 3.83 -3.79 6.62
CA THR A 48 3.56 -3.76 5.16
C THR A 48 3.36 -2.35 4.61
N LEU A 49 3.19 -1.35 5.49
CA LEU A 49 3.07 0.06 5.13
C LEU A 49 4.33 0.87 5.43
N ASN A 50 5.42 0.20 5.83
CA ASN A 50 6.73 0.80 6.00
C ASN A 50 7.77 -0.17 5.48
N GLY A 51 8.42 0.14 4.36
CA GLY A 51 9.37 -0.81 3.82
C GLY A 51 9.59 -0.69 2.34
N VAL A 52 10.26 -1.71 1.81
CA VAL A 52 10.76 -1.72 0.44
C VAL A 52 9.89 -2.62 -0.42
N LEU A 53 9.40 -2.10 -1.53
CA LEU A 53 8.73 -2.84 -2.60
C LEU A 53 9.69 -3.01 -3.78
N THR A 54 9.89 -4.25 -4.23
CA THR A 54 10.60 -4.49 -5.49
C THR A 54 9.63 -4.27 -6.67
N ILE A 55 9.89 -3.27 -7.50
CA ILE A 55 9.03 -2.89 -8.63
C ILE A 55 9.13 -3.91 -9.77
N ARG A 56 10.30 -4.52 -9.91
CA ARG A 56 10.64 -5.53 -10.91
C ARG A 56 11.39 -6.70 -10.26
N PRO A 57 11.35 -7.90 -10.85
CA PRO A 57 12.14 -9.05 -10.37
C PRO A 57 13.64 -8.81 -10.45
N THR A 58 14.06 -7.88 -11.31
CA THR A 58 15.44 -7.46 -11.56
C THR A 58 15.97 -6.41 -10.58
N ALA A 59 15.20 -6.03 -9.55
CA ALA A 59 15.66 -5.13 -8.49
C ALA A 59 16.96 -5.64 -7.85
N SER A 60 17.95 -4.75 -7.73
CA SER A 60 19.27 -5.10 -7.24
C SER A 60 19.30 -5.26 -5.71
N GLU A 61 20.22 -6.09 -5.22
CA GLU A 61 20.43 -6.23 -3.78
C GLU A 61 20.90 -4.93 -3.12
N ASP A 62 21.79 -4.19 -3.79
CA ASP A 62 22.35 -2.94 -3.27
C ASP A 62 21.27 -1.85 -3.14
N ASP A 63 20.43 -1.67 -4.16
CA ASP A 63 19.30 -0.71 -4.08
C ASP A 63 18.37 -1.04 -2.91
N VAL A 64 17.99 -2.32 -2.76
CA VAL A 64 17.11 -2.75 -1.67
C VAL A 64 17.77 -2.56 -0.31
N ARG A 65 19.07 -2.86 -0.20
CA ARG A 65 19.85 -2.69 1.02
C ARG A 65 19.91 -1.23 1.46
N ASP A 66 20.18 -0.31 0.53
CA ASP A 66 20.26 1.12 0.81
C ASP A 66 18.90 1.67 1.29
N LEU A 67 17.80 1.26 0.64
CA LEU A 67 16.46 1.65 1.07
C LEU A 67 16.11 1.07 2.46
N LEU A 68 16.53 -0.16 2.75
CA LEU A 68 16.36 -0.78 4.08
C LEU A 68 17.11 -0.02 5.17
N ASP A 69 18.31 0.48 4.89
CA ASP A 69 19.06 1.32 5.83
C ASP A 69 18.36 2.65 6.13
N VAL A 70 17.56 3.16 5.20
CA VAL A 70 16.75 4.35 5.43
C VAL A 70 15.54 4.06 6.34
N VAL A 71 14.78 3.00 6.08
CA VAL A 71 13.60 2.68 6.92
C VAL A 71 13.99 2.22 8.32
N ALA A 72 15.11 1.49 8.46
CA ALA A 72 15.60 1.05 9.76
C ALA A 72 15.86 2.23 10.74
N LYS A 73 16.29 3.38 10.22
CA LYS A 73 16.50 4.60 11.03
C LYS A 73 15.21 5.22 11.58
N ARG A 74 14.03 4.81 11.09
CA ARG A 74 12.74 5.34 11.57
C ARG A 74 12.21 4.64 12.82
N ASN A 75 12.83 3.55 13.26
CA ASN A 75 12.36 2.74 14.41
C ASN A 75 10.89 2.30 14.27
N LEU A 76 10.48 1.97 13.05
CA LEU A 76 9.15 1.41 12.76
C LEU A 76 9.29 -0.07 12.40
N PRO A 77 8.28 -0.90 12.72
CA PRO A 77 8.14 -2.21 12.09
C PRO A 77 8.14 -2.02 10.57
N HIS A 78 8.92 -2.81 9.85
CA HIS A 78 9.05 -2.70 8.41
C HIS A 78 9.26 -4.05 7.74
N SER A 79 8.89 -4.15 6.46
CA SER A 79 9.04 -5.36 5.66
C SER A 79 9.66 -5.10 4.28
N ILE A 80 9.89 -6.19 3.54
CA ILE A 80 10.16 -6.12 2.10
C ILE A 80 9.00 -6.83 1.40
N LEU A 81 8.30 -6.12 0.52
CA LEU A 81 7.32 -6.68 -0.40
C LEU A 81 8.04 -7.09 -1.68
N MET A 82 8.37 -8.36 -1.80
CA MET A 82 9.09 -8.91 -2.95
C MET A 82 8.13 -9.38 -4.04
N ARG A 83 8.40 -8.96 -5.27
CA ARG A 83 7.69 -9.45 -6.45
C ARG A 83 8.14 -10.89 -6.73
N PRO A 84 7.22 -11.80 -7.11
CA PRO A 84 7.60 -13.14 -7.54
C PRO A 84 8.66 -13.11 -8.66
N GLY A 85 9.69 -13.94 -8.51
CA GLY A 85 10.80 -14.04 -9.45
C GLY A 85 12.03 -13.18 -9.10
N CYS A 86 12.01 -12.43 -7.99
CA CYS A 86 13.19 -11.74 -7.47
C CYS A 86 14.36 -12.70 -7.17
N SER A 87 15.59 -12.17 -7.22
CA SER A 87 16.81 -12.93 -6.92
C SER A 87 16.76 -13.55 -5.52
N SER A 88 17.30 -14.77 -5.39
CA SER A 88 17.52 -15.43 -4.08
C SER A 88 18.42 -14.62 -3.13
N GLU A 89 19.20 -13.69 -3.67
CA GLU A 89 20.01 -12.73 -2.90
C GLU A 89 19.15 -11.83 -2.03
N LEU A 90 18.01 -11.34 -2.54
CA LEU A 90 17.10 -10.51 -1.76
C LEU A 90 16.49 -11.28 -0.58
N VAL A 91 16.18 -12.56 -0.78
CA VAL A 91 15.71 -13.45 0.29
C VAL A 91 16.80 -13.63 1.35
N ARG A 92 18.07 -13.79 0.94
CA ARG A 92 19.20 -13.86 1.89
C ARG A 92 19.38 -12.54 2.65
N LEU A 93 19.31 -11.41 1.97
CA LEU A 93 19.37 -10.08 2.58
C LEU A 93 18.26 -9.90 3.62
N ALA A 94 17.01 -10.25 3.30
CA ALA A 94 15.89 -10.18 4.24
C ALA A 94 16.17 -10.99 5.52
N LYS A 95 16.63 -12.24 5.37
CA LYS A 95 17.00 -13.10 6.50
C LYS A 95 18.15 -12.53 7.33
N GLN A 96 19.19 -11.98 6.69
CA GLN A 96 20.30 -11.32 7.38
C GLN A 96 19.84 -10.09 8.17
N ARG A 97 18.77 -9.42 7.73
CA ARG A 97 18.13 -8.31 8.44
C ARG A 97 17.14 -8.77 9.51
N GLY A 98 17.06 -10.07 9.80
CA GLY A 98 16.18 -10.64 10.83
C GLY A 98 14.71 -10.70 10.41
N MET A 99 14.40 -10.52 9.13
CA MET A 99 13.03 -10.62 8.63
C MET A 99 12.60 -12.07 8.50
N VAL A 100 11.34 -12.31 8.77
CA VAL A 100 10.67 -13.60 8.56
C VAL A 100 9.77 -13.52 7.34
N GLU A 101 9.56 -14.66 6.71
CA GLU A 101 8.60 -14.79 5.61
C GLU A 101 7.18 -14.83 6.18
N GLU A 102 6.28 -14.05 5.59
CA GLU A 102 4.85 -14.08 5.87
C GLU A 102 4.08 -14.55 4.64
N GLU A 103 2.78 -14.78 4.81
CA GLU A 103 1.90 -15.20 3.72
C GLU A 103 1.94 -14.18 2.56
N PRO A 104 1.99 -14.65 1.29
CA PRO A 104 2.01 -13.76 0.15
C PRO A 104 0.77 -12.88 0.08
N LEU A 105 0.97 -11.56 -0.03
CA LEU A 105 -0.12 -10.61 -0.26
C LEU A 105 -0.45 -10.56 -1.76
N PRO A 106 -1.67 -10.95 -2.20
CA PRO A 106 -2.04 -10.92 -3.60
C PRO A 106 -2.21 -9.48 -4.09
N LEU A 107 -1.43 -9.09 -5.09
CA LEU A 107 -1.64 -7.82 -5.80
C LEU A 107 -2.61 -8.02 -6.96
N MET A 108 -3.86 -7.60 -6.76
CA MET A 108 -4.94 -7.76 -7.73
C MET A 108 -5.05 -6.54 -8.66
N ALA A 109 -5.48 -6.77 -9.89
CA ALA A 109 -5.78 -5.72 -10.85
C ALA A 109 -7.07 -6.06 -11.60
N MET A 110 -7.88 -5.04 -11.87
CA MET A 110 -9.17 -5.18 -12.54
C MET A 110 -9.21 -4.31 -13.80
N GLN A 111 -9.75 -4.86 -14.88
CA GLN A 111 -10.15 -4.09 -16.06
C GLN A 111 -11.64 -3.77 -15.98
N LEU A 112 -11.99 -2.49 -15.99
CA LEU A 112 -13.36 -2.02 -16.18
C LEU A 112 -13.65 -1.90 -17.70
N PRO A 113 -14.90 -2.09 -18.16
CA PRO A 113 -16.12 -2.22 -17.38
C PRO A 113 -16.50 -3.67 -17.09
N SER A 114 -16.96 -3.91 -15.87
CA SER A 114 -17.67 -5.13 -15.51
C SER A 114 -19.12 -4.71 -15.25
N ASP A 115 -19.97 -4.77 -16.27
CA ASP A 115 -21.41 -4.51 -16.10
C ASP A 115 -22.02 -5.42 -15.03
N ARG A 116 -21.42 -6.61 -14.87
CA ARG A 116 -21.65 -7.55 -13.76
C ARG A 116 -21.54 -6.92 -12.36
N ILE A 117 -20.55 -6.05 -12.12
CA ILE A 117 -20.40 -5.38 -10.80
C ILE A 117 -21.54 -4.40 -10.55
N ARG A 118 -21.99 -3.68 -11.59
CA ARG A 118 -23.08 -2.71 -11.46
C ARG A 118 -24.41 -3.40 -11.17
N GLU A 119 -24.67 -4.52 -11.84
CA GLU A 119 -25.89 -5.32 -11.63
C GLU A 119 -25.90 -5.95 -10.25
N SER A 120 -24.77 -6.46 -9.75
CA SER A 120 -24.69 -7.08 -8.42
C SER A 120 -24.71 -6.08 -7.25
N ALA A 121 -24.44 -4.80 -7.51
CA ALA A 121 -24.39 -3.77 -6.48
C ALA A 121 -25.77 -3.28 -6.02
N LEU A 122 -26.86 -3.72 -6.66
CA LEU A 122 -28.23 -3.31 -6.32
C LEU A 122 -28.83 -4.27 -5.30
N HIS A 123 -28.85 -3.86 -4.02
CA HIS A 123 -29.59 -4.54 -2.97
C HIS A 123 -30.68 -3.61 -2.42
N PRO A 124 -31.94 -4.06 -2.26
CA PRO A 124 -33.07 -3.18 -1.94
C PRO A 124 -32.92 -2.43 -0.62
N ASP A 125 -32.24 -3.04 0.35
CA ASP A 125 -32.11 -2.51 1.72
C ASP A 125 -30.70 -2.00 2.05
N LEU A 126 -29.78 -1.95 1.09
CA LEU A 126 -28.41 -1.47 1.31
C LEU A 126 -28.09 -0.32 0.34
N THR A 127 -27.54 0.76 0.89
CA THR A 127 -27.05 1.89 0.10
C THR A 127 -25.59 2.10 0.43
N ILE A 128 -24.76 2.25 -0.59
CA ILE A 128 -23.35 2.63 -0.45
C ILE A 128 -23.23 4.10 -0.83
N ARG A 129 -22.68 4.92 0.07
CA ARG A 129 -22.46 6.34 -0.16
C ARG A 129 -20.97 6.66 -0.08
N LEU A 130 -20.52 7.56 -0.94
CA LEU A 130 -19.19 8.16 -0.83
C LEU A 130 -19.10 9.06 0.41
N LEU A 131 -18.06 8.87 1.21
CA LEU A 131 -17.77 9.72 2.37
C LEU A 131 -17.12 11.04 1.94
N HIS A 132 -17.51 12.14 2.58
CA HIS A 132 -16.80 13.41 2.49
C HIS A 132 -15.46 13.31 3.24
N PRO A 133 -14.39 14.05 2.84
CA PRO A 133 -13.13 14.02 3.57
C PRO A 133 -13.23 14.35 5.06
N ASP A 134 -14.21 15.17 5.46
CA ASP A 134 -14.46 15.51 6.87
C ASP A 134 -15.13 14.36 7.65
N GLU A 135 -15.60 13.32 6.98
CA GLU A 135 -16.16 12.09 7.56
C GLU A 135 -15.11 10.97 7.68
N ALA A 136 -13.82 11.29 7.59
CA ALA A 136 -12.73 10.29 7.59
C ALA A 136 -12.73 9.36 8.81
N GLU A 137 -13.16 9.87 9.96
CA GLU A 137 -13.29 9.10 11.21
C GLU A 137 -14.26 7.92 11.07
N ILE A 138 -15.31 8.03 10.25
CA ILE A 138 -16.26 6.94 10.00
C ILE A 138 -15.56 5.79 9.30
N HIS A 139 -14.75 6.09 8.29
CA HIS A 139 -13.97 5.07 7.59
C HIS A 139 -12.93 4.42 8.50
N ALA A 140 -12.24 5.22 9.32
CA ALA A 140 -11.27 4.69 10.27
C ALA A 140 -11.92 3.73 11.29
N ALA A 141 -13.10 4.07 11.82
CA ALA A 141 -13.85 3.21 12.72
C ALA A 141 -14.26 1.88 12.06
N ILE A 142 -14.81 1.93 10.85
CA ILE A 142 -15.20 0.72 10.10
C ILE A 142 -13.99 -0.16 9.80
N ALA A 143 -12.87 0.45 9.38
CA ALA A 143 -11.63 -0.30 9.09
C ALA A 143 -11.05 -0.93 10.37
N ALA A 144 -11.03 -0.19 11.48
CA ALA A 144 -10.57 -0.70 12.76
C ALA A 144 -11.36 -1.92 13.23
N GLU A 145 -12.69 -1.87 13.12
CA GLU A 145 -13.57 -3.00 13.43
C GLU A 145 -13.34 -4.17 12.47
N GLY A 146 -13.29 -3.92 11.16
CA GLY A 146 -13.14 -4.97 10.14
C GLY A 146 -11.78 -5.69 10.16
N PHE A 147 -10.72 -5.01 10.62
CA PHE A 147 -9.39 -5.58 10.81
C PHE A 147 -9.11 -6.02 12.24
N GLU A 148 -10.07 -5.86 13.16
CA GLU A 148 -9.91 -6.15 14.59
C GLU A 148 -8.65 -5.51 15.20
N ALA A 149 -8.38 -4.26 14.83
CA ALA A 149 -7.16 -3.55 15.17
C ALA A 149 -7.44 -2.18 15.81
N PRO A 150 -6.48 -1.57 16.51
CA PRO A 150 -6.68 -0.30 17.22
C PRO A 150 -7.13 0.83 16.28
N LEU A 151 -8.15 1.59 16.70
CA LEU A 151 -8.71 2.72 15.94
C LEU A 151 -7.64 3.77 15.60
N GLU A 152 -6.77 4.06 16.55
CA GLU A 152 -5.76 5.11 16.43
C GLU A 152 -4.80 4.84 15.25
N MET A 153 -4.61 3.58 14.84
CA MET A 153 -3.80 3.23 13.68
C MET A 153 -4.47 3.66 12.38
N PHE A 154 -5.79 3.49 12.26
CA PHE A 154 -6.55 3.87 11.08
C PHE A 154 -6.83 5.37 11.02
N GLU A 155 -7.01 6.04 12.17
CA GLU A 155 -7.09 7.50 12.22
C GLU A 155 -5.80 8.16 11.72
N GLN A 156 -4.65 7.56 12.05
CA GLN A 156 -3.35 8.01 11.53
C GLN A 156 -3.15 7.71 10.05
N LEU A 157 -3.71 6.60 9.55
CA LEU A 157 -3.54 6.17 8.16
C LEU A 157 -4.51 6.86 7.19
N MET A 158 -5.71 7.21 7.67
CA MET A 158 -6.79 7.78 6.87
C MET A 158 -7.21 9.17 7.38
N PRO A 159 -6.29 10.13 7.57
CA PRO A 159 -6.68 11.49 7.91
C PRO A 159 -7.42 12.14 6.73
N ARG A 160 -8.12 13.24 7.02
CA ARG A 160 -8.79 14.08 6.00
C ARG A 160 -7.92 14.33 4.76
N GLY A 161 -6.64 14.63 4.95
CA GLY A 161 -5.70 14.92 3.85
C GLY A 161 -5.49 13.78 2.85
N VAL A 162 -5.69 12.53 3.27
CA VAL A 162 -5.69 11.35 2.39
C VAL A 162 -6.99 11.32 1.58
N LEU A 163 -8.16 11.47 2.21
CA LEU A 163 -9.46 11.45 1.51
C LEU A 163 -9.68 12.66 0.58
N ASP A 164 -8.98 13.77 0.83
CA ASP A 164 -9.01 14.97 -0.02
C ASP A 164 -8.25 14.76 -1.36
N GLN A 165 -7.44 13.70 -1.48
CA GLN A 165 -6.71 13.41 -2.71
C GLN A 165 -7.65 12.94 -3.84
N ALA A 166 -7.29 13.28 -5.08
CA ALA A 166 -7.93 12.71 -6.24
C ALA A 166 -7.55 11.21 -6.35
N GLY A 167 -8.54 10.31 -6.30
CA GLY A 167 -8.33 8.86 -6.38
C GLY A 167 -8.56 8.12 -5.08
N SER A 168 -8.40 8.79 -3.93
CA SER A 168 -8.72 8.22 -2.61
C SER A 168 -10.20 8.39 -2.30
N ARG A 169 -10.94 7.29 -2.23
CA ARG A 169 -12.39 7.30 -2.01
C ARG A 169 -12.74 6.25 -0.96
N ALA A 170 -13.42 6.67 0.09
CA ALA A 170 -13.96 5.80 1.12
C ALA A 170 -15.49 5.81 1.05
N TYR A 171 -16.10 4.68 1.40
CA TYR A 171 -17.54 4.48 1.30
C TYR A 171 -18.07 3.89 2.61
N VAL A 172 -19.35 4.13 2.89
CA VAL A 172 -20.14 3.53 3.98
C VAL A 172 -21.46 3.04 3.43
#